data_AF-A0A5K7XBX6-F1
#
_entry.id   AF-A0A5K7XBX6-F1
#
_cell.length_a   1.000
_cell.length_b   1.000
_cell.length_c   1.000
_cell.angle_alpha   90.00
_cell.angle_beta   90.00
_cell.angle_gamma   90.00
#
_symmetry.space_group_name_H-M   'P 1'
#
loop_
_entity.id
_entity.type
_entity.pdbx_description
1 polymer ?
#
loop_
_entity_poly.entity_id
_entity_poly.type
_entity_poly.pdbx_seq_one_letter_code
_entity_poly.pdbx_strand_id
1 'polypeptide(L)'
;MAGKPSKPYASYPLYAHAGGVWAKKILGKVHYFGPWSDPQGALESYLEKRDYLHGGLEPPTIAESVGELIESFLDHKRAHLATGDITRVTFREYETTCDVIRAHFGKFAALCDTCEVTKHGFYSLRRTFETIATTASVSQAAIDHIMGHARNDMASVYRQQIFDQQLKECADHVRAW
;
A
#
# COMPACT_ATOMS: atom_id res chain seq x y z
N MET A 1 -1.64 34.76 16.10
CA MET A 1 -1.59 33.53 15.27
C MET A 1 -0.46 32.67 15.80
N ALA A 2 -0.71 31.40 16.12
CA ALA A 2 0.36 30.49 16.56
C ALA A 2 1.41 30.36 15.45
N GLY A 3 2.69 30.51 15.79
CA GLY A 3 3.79 30.35 14.83
C GLY A 3 3.85 28.95 14.25
N LYS A 4 4.53 28.78 13.11
CA LYS A 4 4.73 27.45 12.49
C LYS A 4 5.45 26.52 13.49
N PRO A 5 4.91 25.33 13.79
CA PRO A 5 5.56 24.39 14.68
C PRO A 5 6.85 23.85 14.08
N SER A 6 7.81 23.52 14.94
CA SER A 6 8.97 22.71 14.57
C SER A 6 8.53 21.29 14.22
N LYS A 7 9.37 20.59 13.45
CA LYS A 7 9.16 19.17 13.18
C LYS A 7 9.19 18.37 14.50
N PRO A 8 8.36 17.32 14.66
CA PRO A 8 8.38 16.47 15.85
C PRO A 8 9.74 15.81 16.11
N TYR A 9 10.47 15.45 15.04
CA TYR A 9 11.82 14.88 15.10
C TYR A 9 12.59 15.16 13.80
N ALA A 10 13.92 14.99 13.82
CA ALA A 10 14.81 15.42 12.75
C ALA A 10 14.50 14.77 11.37
N SER A 11 14.20 13.48 11.35
CA SER A 11 13.88 12.70 10.14
C SER A 11 12.41 12.80 9.70
N TYR A 12 11.60 13.67 10.35
CA TYR A 12 10.18 13.80 10.00
C TYR A 12 10.03 14.34 8.55
N PRO A 13 9.32 13.62 7.66
CA PRO A 13 9.40 13.85 6.22
C PRO A 13 8.59 15.04 5.71
N LEU A 14 7.71 15.61 6.55
CA LEU A 14 6.80 16.70 6.22
C LEU A 14 7.29 18.03 6.81
N TYR A 15 6.93 19.14 6.19
CA TYR A 15 7.18 20.50 6.70
C TYR A 15 5.88 21.18 7.12
N ALA A 16 5.96 22.12 8.07
CA ALA A 16 4.82 22.91 8.51
C ALA A 16 4.49 24.00 7.47
N HIS A 17 3.35 23.87 6.79
CA HIS A 17 2.85 24.86 5.84
C HIS A 17 2.00 25.92 6.53
N ALA A 18 2.06 27.18 6.08
CA ALA A 18 1.42 28.33 6.73
C ALA A 18 -0.11 28.19 6.91
N GLY A 19 -0.76 27.34 6.10
CA GLY A 19 -2.18 27.02 6.22
C GLY A 19 -2.56 26.10 7.39
N GLY A 20 -1.70 25.93 8.41
CA GLY A 20 -2.00 25.10 9.58
C GLY A 20 -1.90 23.60 9.36
N VAL A 21 -1.20 23.17 8.29
CA VAL A 21 -1.13 21.76 7.86
C VAL A 21 0.31 21.28 7.64
N TRP A 22 0.52 19.98 7.79
CA TRP A 22 1.72 19.28 7.37
C TRP A 22 1.69 19.01 5.86
N ALA A 23 2.80 19.30 5.18
CA ALA A 23 2.89 19.23 3.72
C ALA A 23 4.22 18.63 3.23
N LYS A 24 4.24 18.19 1.98
CA LYS A 24 5.46 17.80 1.25
C LYS A 24 5.37 18.24 -0.21
N LYS A 25 6.50 18.71 -0.77
CA LYS A 25 6.63 18.95 -2.21
C LYS A 25 7.10 17.67 -2.88
N ILE A 26 6.32 17.15 -3.83
CA ILE A 26 6.56 15.91 -4.57
C ILE A 26 6.33 16.21 -6.05
N LEU A 27 7.29 15.89 -6.91
CA LEU A 27 7.23 16.15 -8.36
C LEU A 27 6.75 17.57 -8.72
N GLY A 28 7.28 18.58 -8.01
CA GLY A 28 6.94 19.99 -8.24
C GLY A 28 5.64 20.47 -7.62
N LYS A 29 4.75 19.57 -7.18
CA LYS A 29 3.45 19.89 -6.55
C LYS A 29 3.52 19.80 -5.02
N VAL A 30 2.74 20.64 -4.33
CA VAL A 30 2.61 20.59 -2.87
C VAL A 30 1.41 19.73 -2.50
N HIS A 31 1.61 18.73 -1.66
CA HIS A 31 0.57 17.86 -1.12
C HIS A 31 0.43 18.07 0.39
N TYR A 32 -0.81 18.04 0.88
CA TYR A 32 -1.16 18.23 2.28
C TYR A 32 -1.62 16.91 2.90
N PHE A 33 -1.24 16.66 4.15
CA PHE A 33 -1.45 15.34 4.78
C PHE A 33 -2.19 15.39 6.11
N GLY A 34 -2.36 16.56 6.72
CA GLY A 34 -3.13 16.69 7.97
C GLY A 34 -2.83 17.98 8.73
N PRO A 35 -3.60 18.29 9.78
CA PRO A 35 -3.40 19.49 10.59
C PRO A 35 -2.14 19.41 11.43
N TRP A 36 -1.58 20.56 11.82
CA TRP A 36 -0.43 20.62 12.73
C TRP A 36 -0.64 19.90 14.06
N SER A 37 -1.88 19.89 14.56
CA SER A 37 -2.27 19.26 15.82
C SER A 37 -2.14 17.74 15.82
N ASP A 38 -2.08 17.10 14.64
CA ASP A 38 -1.94 15.66 14.50
C ASP A 38 -0.78 15.30 13.54
N PRO A 39 0.49 15.43 13.99
CA PRO A 39 1.63 15.04 13.19
C PRO A 39 1.64 13.54 12.89
N GLN A 40 1.11 12.69 13.78
CA GLN A 40 1.12 11.25 13.54
C GLN A 40 0.13 10.85 12.44
N GLY A 41 -1.10 11.36 12.49
CA GLY A 41 -2.07 11.15 11.40
C GLY A 41 -1.60 11.74 10.07
N ALA A 42 -0.91 12.88 10.10
CA ALA A 42 -0.30 13.43 8.89
C ALA A 42 0.80 12.54 8.31
N LEU A 43 1.63 11.94 9.18
CA LEU A 43 2.65 10.99 8.77
C LEU A 43 2.02 9.73 8.13
N GLU A 44 0.97 9.18 8.75
CA GLU A 44 0.22 8.03 8.23
C GLU A 44 -0.37 8.34 6.85
N SER A 45 -1.06 9.49 6.70
CA SER A 45 -1.63 9.88 5.41
C SER A 45 -0.57 10.10 4.33
N TYR A 46 0.61 10.61 4.71
CA TYR A 46 1.74 10.70 3.79
C TYR A 46 2.22 9.33 3.34
N LEU A 47 2.40 8.40 4.28
CA LEU A 47 2.96 7.09 4.00
C LEU A 47 2.02 6.20 3.17
N GLU A 48 0.70 6.35 3.35
CA GLU A 48 -0.32 5.73 2.49
C GLU A 48 -0.23 6.18 1.03
N LYS A 49 -0.05 7.49 0.82
CA LYS A 49 -0.08 8.11 -0.51
C LYS A 49 1.30 8.18 -1.17
N ARG A 50 2.36 7.93 -0.41
CA ARG A 50 3.75 8.22 -0.78
C ARG A 50 4.10 7.64 -2.15
N ASP A 51 3.90 6.35 -2.33
CA ASP A 51 4.43 5.65 -3.51
C ASP A 51 3.70 6.08 -4.79
N TYR A 52 2.37 6.28 -4.73
CA TYR A 52 1.60 6.87 -5.83
C TYR A 52 2.15 8.24 -6.22
N LEU A 53 2.27 9.14 -5.25
CA LEU A 53 2.69 10.52 -5.48
C LEU A 53 4.13 10.62 -6.01
N HIS A 54 5.04 9.78 -5.51
CA HIS A 54 6.43 9.73 -6.02
C HIS A 54 6.52 9.06 -7.40
N GLY A 55 5.59 8.15 -7.72
CA GLY A 55 5.44 7.57 -9.06
C GLY A 55 4.72 8.47 -10.07
N GLY A 56 4.28 9.67 -9.68
CA GLY A 56 3.51 10.56 -10.55
C GLY A 56 2.06 10.12 -10.78
N LEU A 57 1.57 9.21 -9.94
CA LEU A 57 0.20 8.73 -9.94
C LEU A 57 -0.62 9.50 -8.91
N GLU A 58 -1.90 9.72 -9.19
CA GLU A 58 -2.85 10.15 -8.18
C GLU A 58 -3.26 8.93 -7.34
N PRO A 59 -3.24 9.00 -5.99
CA PRO A 59 -3.77 7.94 -5.16
C PRO A 59 -5.22 7.68 -5.54
N PRO A 60 -5.65 6.41 -5.66
CA PRO A 60 -7.04 6.10 -6.01
C PRO A 60 -7.98 6.75 -5.00
N THR A 61 -9.09 7.31 -5.48
CA THR A 61 -10.24 7.62 -4.63
C THR A 61 -10.66 6.30 -4.02
N ILE A 62 -10.50 6.21 -2.70
CA ILE A 62 -10.68 5.00 -1.90
C ILE A 62 -11.90 4.24 -2.40
N ALA A 63 -11.73 2.99 -2.86
CA ALA A 63 -12.83 2.04 -2.77
C ALA A 63 -13.12 1.91 -1.27
N GLU A 64 -14.38 2.10 -0.87
CA GLU A 64 -14.78 2.12 0.53
C GLU A 64 -14.48 0.77 1.21
N SER A 65 -14.30 -0.32 0.43
CA SER A 65 -13.88 -1.62 0.94
C SER A 65 -13.09 -2.50 -0.04
N VAL A 66 -12.43 -3.54 0.48
CA VAL A 66 -11.87 -4.65 -0.32
C VAL A 66 -12.94 -5.32 -1.18
N GLY A 67 -14.19 -5.36 -0.71
CA GLY A 67 -15.32 -5.93 -1.45
C GLY A 67 -15.58 -5.19 -2.76
N GLU A 68 -15.53 -3.85 -2.72
CA GLU A 68 -15.72 -3.02 -3.92
C GLU A 68 -14.57 -3.17 -4.92
N LEU A 69 -13.33 -3.30 -4.43
CA LEU A 69 -12.17 -3.58 -5.29
C LEU A 69 -12.31 -4.92 -5.99
N ILE A 70 -12.72 -5.95 -5.24
CA ILE A 70 -12.97 -7.29 -5.79
C ILE A 70 -14.06 -7.22 -6.87
N GLU A 71 -15.17 -6.52 -6.60
CA GLU A 71 -16.26 -6.43 -7.56
C GLU A 71 -15.82 -5.69 -8.83
N SER A 72 -15.15 -4.55 -8.69
CA SER A 72 -14.60 -3.80 -9.82
C SER A 72 -13.62 -4.65 -10.66
N PHE A 73 -12.76 -5.44 -10.01
CA PHE A 73 -11.85 -6.35 -10.69
C PHE A 73 -12.61 -7.46 -11.45
N LEU A 74 -13.59 -8.11 -10.80
CA LEU A 74 -14.37 -9.19 -11.41
C LEU A 74 -15.22 -8.69 -12.57
N ASP A 75 -15.80 -7.48 -12.48
CA ASP A 75 -16.52 -6.85 -13.59
C ASP A 75 -15.60 -6.59 -14.79
N HIS A 76 -14.40 -6.07 -14.54
CA HIS A 76 -13.41 -5.89 -15.59
C HIS A 76 -13.03 -7.23 -16.23
N LYS A 77 -12.78 -8.29 -15.45
CA LYS A 77 -12.48 -9.63 -15.99
C LYS A 77 -13.68 -10.25 -16.71
N ARG A 78 -14.90 -9.95 -16.30
CA ARG A 78 -16.13 -10.41 -16.97
C ARG A 78 -16.27 -9.78 -18.35
N ALA A 79 -15.89 -8.52 -18.51
CA ALA A 79 -15.83 -7.87 -19.83
C ALA A 79 -14.83 -8.58 -20.76
N HIS A 80 -13.64 -8.94 -20.26
CA HIS A 80 -12.66 -9.74 -21.02
C HIS A 80 -13.15 -11.15 -21.36
N LEU A 81 -13.93 -11.78 -20.48
CA LEU A 81 -14.57 -13.06 -20.80
C LEU A 81 -15.59 -12.90 -21.93
N ALA A 82 -16.34 -11.81 -21.93
CA ALA A 82 -17.35 -11.53 -22.97
C ALA A 82 -16.72 -11.26 -24.35
N THR A 83 -15.53 -10.66 -24.40
CA THR A 83 -14.77 -10.44 -25.64
C THR A 83 -13.99 -11.69 -26.11
N GLY A 84 -13.83 -12.69 -25.23
CA GLY A 84 -13.05 -13.89 -25.50
C GLY A 84 -11.54 -13.74 -25.23
N ASP A 85 -11.12 -12.64 -24.61
CA ASP A 85 -9.71 -12.42 -24.22
C ASP A 85 -9.25 -13.41 -23.15
N ILE A 86 -10.19 -13.93 -22.34
CA ILE A 86 -9.94 -14.98 -21.35
C ILE A 86 -10.98 -16.09 -21.44
N THR A 87 -10.60 -17.28 -20.99
CA THR A 87 -11.50 -18.43 -20.93
C THR A 87 -12.39 -18.41 -19.68
N ARG A 88 -13.48 -19.18 -19.72
CA ARG A 88 -14.35 -19.38 -18.54
C ARG A 88 -13.60 -20.04 -17.37
N VAL A 89 -12.62 -20.90 -17.66
CA VAL A 89 -11.79 -21.55 -16.64
C VAL A 89 -10.94 -20.51 -15.92
N THR A 90 -10.23 -19.68 -16.68
CA THR A 90 -9.42 -18.58 -16.14
C THR A 90 -10.27 -17.61 -15.31
N PHE A 91 -11.48 -17.27 -15.78
CA PHE A 91 -12.39 -16.42 -15.01
C PHE A 91 -12.80 -17.06 -13.66
N ARG A 92 -13.10 -18.37 -13.65
CA ARG A 92 -13.43 -19.08 -12.40
C ARG A 92 -12.26 -19.13 -11.41
N GLU A 93 -11.03 -19.18 -11.88
CA GLU A 93 -9.85 -19.11 -11.01
C GLU A 93 -9.75 -17.74 -10.33
N TYR A 94 -10.05 -16.67 -11.06
CA TYR A 94 -10.16 -15.33 -10.48
C TYR A 94 -11.29 -15.23 -9.45
N GLU A 95 -12.48 -15.77 -9.76
CA GLU A 95 -13.62 -15.81 -8.80
C GLU A 95 -13.20 -16.53 -7.51
N THR A 96 -12.64 -17.73 -7.64
CA THR A 96 -12.20 -18.55 -6.50
C THR A 96 -11.16 -17.82 -5.65
N THR A 97 -10.19 -17.16 -6.29
CA THR A 97 -9.17 -16.38 -5.60
C THR A 97 -9.77 -15.17 -4.87
N CYS A 98 -10.72 -14.48 -5.51
CA CYS A 98 -11.42 -13.34 -4.92
C CYS A 98 -12.25 -13.75 -3.70
N ASP A 99 -12.90 -14.91 -3.72
CA ASP A 99 -13.64 -15.44 -2.58
C ASP A 99 -12.74 -15.71 -1.38
N VAL A 100 -11.56 -16.28 -1.62
CA VAL A 100 -10.54 -16.49 -0.58
C VAL A 100 -10.11 -15.16 0.04
N ILE A 101 -9.78 -14.15 -0.79
CA ILE A 101 -9.40 -12.82 -0.32
C ILE A 101 -10.52 -12.21 0.53
N ARG A 102 -11.76 -12.24 0.03
CA ARG A 102 -12.94 -11.71 0.73
C ARG A 102 -13.12 -12.36 2.10
N ALA A 103 -13.01 -13.69 2.17
CA ALA A 103 -13.15 -14.45 3.41
C ALA A 103 -12.05 -14.10 4.43
N HIS A 104 -10.80 -13.98 3.99
CA HIS A 104 -9.69 -13.62 4.89
C HIS A 104 -9.82 -12.21 5.45
N PHE A 105 -10.11 -11.21 4.61
CA PHE A 105 -10.29 -9.84 5.08
C PHE A 105 -11.52 -9.68 5.99
N GLY A 106 -12.59 -10.42 5.74
CA GLY A 106 -13.76 -10.46 6.63
C GLY A 106 -13.42 -11.01 8.03
N LYS A 107 -12.68 -12.13 8.10
CA LYS A 107 -12.20 -12.70 9.37
C LYS A 107 -11.24 -11.77 10.10
N PHE A 108 -10.34 -11.11 9.36
CA PHE A 108 -9.40 -10.16 9.93
C PHE A 108 -10.11 -8.95 10.54
N ALA A 109 -11.07 -8.35 9.83
CA ALA A 109 -11.87 -7.26 10.35
C ALA A 109 -12.60 -7.65 11.65
N ALA A 110 -13.27 -8.80 11.67
CA ALA A 110 -13.95 -9.30 12.87
C ALA A 110 -12.99 -9.56 14.04
N LEU A 111 -11.77 -10.03 13.77
CA LEU A 111 -10.74 -10.22 14.79
C LEU A 111 -10.26 -8.88 15.35
N CYS A 112 -10.02 -7.89 14.49
CA CYS A 112 -9.65 -6.54 14.94
C CYS A 112 -10.72 -5.94 15.84
N ASP A 113 -12.00 -6.08 15.49
CA ASP A 113 -13.12 -5.62 16.31
C ASP A 113 -13.14 -6.34 17.67
N THR A 114 -12.97 -7.66 17.68
CA THR A 114 -12.96 -8.48 18.90
C THR A 114 -11.80 -8.12 19.83
N CYS A 115 -10.65 -7.77 19.25
CA CYS A 115 -9.45 -7.40 19.99
C CYS A 115 -9.36 -5.89 20.28
N GLU A 116 -10.41 -5.12 19.93
CA GLU A 116 -10.44 -3.64 20.04
C GLU A 116 -9.22 -2.96 19.39
N VAL A 117 -8.66 -3.59 18.35
CA VAL A 117 -7.57 -3.00 17.59
C VAL A 117 -8.17 -1.87 16.79
N THR A 118 -7.60 -0.67 16.89
CA THR A 118 -7.97 0.49 16.09
C THR A 118 -6.82 0.87 15.16
N LYS A 119 -7.11 1.63 14.09
CA LYS A 119 -6.11 2.08 13.10
C LYS A 119 -5.39 0.94 12.34
N HIS A 120 -6.12 -0.13 12.03
CA HIS A 120 -5.66 -1.23 11.19
C HIS A 120 -6.00 -0.98 9.71
N GLY A 121 -5.20 -0.13 9.05
CA GLY A 121 -5.32 0.12 7.61
C GLY A 121 -4.41 -0.77 6.76
N PHE A 122 -4.52 -0.67 5.43
CA PHE A 122 -3.57 -1.30 4.51
C PHE A 122 -2.13 -0.87 4.78
N TYR A 123 -1.92 0.36 5.25
CA TYR A 123 -0.61 0.82 5.66
C TYR A 123 -0.03 -0.01 6.81
N SER A 124 -0.84 -0.34 7.82
CA SER A 124 -0.44 -1.17 8.96
C SER A 124 -0.05 -2.58 8.51
N LEU A 125 -0.82 -3.17 7.59
CA LEU A 125 -0.49 -4.47 6.98
C LEU A 125 0.85 -4.40 6.23
N ARG A 126 1.04 -3.38 5.39
CA ARG A 126 2.25 -3.21 4.59
C ARG A 126 3.49 -2.97 5.47
N ARG A 127 3.33 -2.23 6.56
CA ARG A 127 4.41 -2.00 7.54
C ARG A 127 4.81 -3.25 8.28
N THR A 128 3.82 -4.05 8.67
CA THR A 128 4.06 -5.36 9.30
C THR A 128 4.78 -6.28 8.32
N PHE A 129 4.30 -6.36 7.08
CA PHE A 129 4.94 -7.15 6.01
C PHE A 129 6.41 -6.77 5.83
N GLU A 130 6.74 -5.49 5.65
CA GLU A 130 8.13 -5.03 5.52
C GLU A 130 9.00 -5.45 6.72
N THR A 131 8.46 -5.29 7.92
CA THR A 131 9.19 -5.61 9.17
C THR A 131 9.54 -7.10 9.25
N ILE A 132 8.62 -7.97 8.87
CA ILE A 132 8.86 -9.42 8.88
C ILE A 132 9.71 -9.84 7.68
N ALA A 133 9.40 -9.35 6.48
CA ALA A 133 10.08 -9.73 5.24
C ALA A 133 11.56 -9.35 5.23
N THR A 134 11.94 -8.24 5.87
CA THR A 134 13.35 -7.83 6.01
C THR A 134 14.21 -8.80 6.83
N THR A 135 13.59 -9.73 7.56
CA THR A 135 14.28 -10.81 8.27
C THR A 135 14.52 -12.05 7.39
N ALA A 136 13.92 -12.11 6.20
CA ALA A 136 14.10 -13.20 5.24
C ALA A 136 15.43 -13.07 4.49
N SER A 137 15.94 -14.20 3.98
CA SER A 137 17.16 -14.25 3.16
C SER A 137 16.91 -13.82 1.70
N VAL A 138 16.18 -12.74 1.48
CA VAL A 138 15.85 -12.20 0.15
C VAL A 138 16.29 -10.73 0.03
N SER A 139 16.50 -10.26 -1.19
CA SER A 139 16.89 -8.87 -1.42
C SER A 139 15.75 -7.90 -1.12
N GLN A 140 16.07 -6.69 -0.62
CA GLN A 140 15.08 -5.61 -0.43
C GLN A 140 14.29 -5.32 -1.71
N ALA A 141 14.92 -5.47 -2.89
CA ALA A 141 14.26 -5.26 -4.16
C ALA A 141 13.10 -6.24 -4.41
N ALA A 142 13.19 -7.49 -3.92
CA ALA A 142 12.09 -8.45 -4.01
C ALA A 142 10.95 -8.08 -3.07
N ILE A 143 11.27 -7.61 -1.86
CA ILE A 143 10.28 -7.14 -0.88
C ILE A 143 9.56 -5.90 -1.41
N ASP A 144 10.31 -4.92 -1.91
CA ASP A 144 9.80 -3.70 -2.54
C ASP A 144 8.89 -4.02 -3.74
N HIS A 145 9.22 -5.06 -4.52
CA HIS A 145 8.39 -5.52 -5.64
C HIS A 145 7.02 -6.05 -5.16
N ILE A 146 6.99 -6.89 -4.12
CA ILE A 146 5.73 -7.39 -3.55
C ILE A 146 4.88 -6.24 -3.00
N MET A 147 5.51 -5.28 -2.35
CA MET A 147 4.80 -4.14 -1.76
C MET A 147 4.42 -3.05 -2.76
N GLY A 148 4.83 -3.17 -4.03
CA GLY A 148 4.61 -2.17 -5.07
C GLY A 148 5.37 -0.86 -4.86
N HIS A 149 6.51 -0.86 -4.16
CA HIS A 149 7.32 0.34 -3.97
C HIS A 149 8.08 0.65 -5.26
N ALA A 150 7.94 1.87 -5.75
CA ALA A 150 8.84 2.42 -6.75
C ALA A 150 9.93 3.27 -6.08
N ARG A 151 11.20 2.93 -6.31
CA ARG A 151 12.35 3.72 -5.85
C ARG A 151 12.97 4.45 -7.02
N ASN A 152 13.33 5.71 -6.78
CA ASN A 152 14.06 6.52 -7.74
C ASN A 152 15.57 6.45 -7.43
N ASP A 153 16.17 5.27 -7.65
CA ASP A 153 17.60 5.03 -7.47
C ASP A 153 18.22 4.35 -8.70
N MET A 154 19.55 4.49 -8.85
CA MET A 154 20.28 3.90 -9.99
C MET A 154 20.15 2.38 -10.03
N ALA A 155 20.05 1.71 -8.88
CA ALA A 155 19.88 0.27 -8.80
C ALA A 155 18.57 -0.19 -9.46
N SER A 156 17.51 0.61 -9.36
CA SER A 156 16.21 0.31 -9.98
C SER A 156 16.24 0.46 -11.51
N VAL A 157 17.09 1.33 -12.05
CA VAL A 157 17.26 1.51 -13.51
C VAL A 157 17.95 0.31 -14.17
N TYR A 158 18.94 -0.29 -13.50
CA TYR A 158 19.69 -1.43 -14.04
C TYR A 158 19.02 -2.78 -13.80
N ARG A 159 18.02 -2.85 -12.91
CA ARG A 159 17.36 -4.09 -12.54
C ARG A 159 16.40 -4.52 -13.65
N GLN A 160 16.76 -5.58 -14.35
CA GLN A 160 15.96 -6.12 -15.46
C GLN A 160 14.83 -7.03 -15.00
N GLN A 161 15.03 -7.77 -13.90
CA GLN A 161 14.07 -8.77 -13.42
C GLN A 161 14.20 -9.00 -11.91
N ILE A 162 13.07 -9.33 -11.27
CA ILE A 162 13.02 -10.04 -9.99
C ILE A 162 12.54 -11.46 -10.30
N PHE A 163 13.24 -12.47 -9.81
CA PHE A 163 12.88 -13.86 -10.09
C PHE A 163 11.79 -14.34 -9.14
N ASP A 164 10.83 -15.10 -9.67
CA ASP A 164 9.68 -15.63 -8.92
C ASP A 164 10.09 -16.40 -7.66
N GLN A 165 11.24 -17.09 -7.70
CA GLN A 165 11.78 -17.80 -6.55
C GLN A 165 12.02 -16.87 -5.35
N GLN A 166 12.55 -15.66 -5.57
CA GLN A 166 12.77 -14.69 -4.50
C GLN A 166 11.44 -14.15 -3.94
N LEU A 167 10.45 -13.96 -4.81
CA LEU A 167 9.11 -13.54 -4.40
C LEU A 167 8.44 -14.62 -3.54
N LYS A 168 8.58 -15.88 -3.96
CA LYS A 168 8.06 -17.03 -3.23
C LYS A 168 8.72 -17.19 -1.87
N GLU A 169 10.05 -17.15 -1.81
CA GLU A 169 10.79 -17.24 -0.54
C GLU A 169 10.40 -16.14 0.43
N CYS A 170 10.24 -14.90 -0.05
CA CYS A 170 9.77 -13.79 0.75
C CYS A 170 8.35 -14.05 1.31
N ALA A 171 7.42 -14.44 0.44
CA ALA A 171 6.04 -14.70 0.83
C ALA A 171 5.91 -15.88 1.80
N ASP A 172 6.65 -16.95 1.57
CA ASP A 172 6.64 -18.15 2.41
C ASP A 172 7.27 -17.87 3.79
N HIS A 173 8.33 -17.06 3.86
CA HIS A 173 8.91 -16.61 5.14
C HIS A 173 7.92 -15.80 5.97
N VAL A 174 7.23 -14.81 5.37
CA VAL A 174 6.24 -14.00 6.09
C VAL A 174 5.04 -14.82 6.54
N ARG A 175 4.64 -15.84 5.77
CA ARG A 175 3.55 -16.76 6.15
C ARG A 175 3.90 -17.69 7.31
N ALA A 176 5.19 -17.95 7.54
CA ALA A 176 5.67 -18.87 8.58
C ALA A 176 5.92 -18.18 9.94
N TRP A 177 5.89 -16.84 9.98
CA TRP A 177 5.95 -16.03 11.20
C TRP A 177 4.61 -16.07 11.95
#